data_AF-A0AAD4SNT3-F1
#
_entry.id   AF-A0AAD4SNT3-F1
#
_cell.length_a   1.000
_cell.length_b   1.000
_cell.length_c   1.000
_cell.angle_alpha   90.00
_cell.angle_beta   90.00
_cell.angle_gamma   90.00
#
_symmetry.space_group_name_H-M   'P 1'
#
loop_
_entity.id
_entity.type
_entity.pdbx_description
1 polymer ?
#
loop_
_entity_poly.entity_id
_entity_poly.type
_entity_poly.pdbx_seq_one_letter_code
_entity_poly.pdbx_strand_id
1 'polypeptide(L)'
;MGLEMDFFYSRQSEQILILPIYPNLDAKKERLMLFADFDFTCTSVASLEILANIEILSAQKPDQQLQGEDRDGHSQIASIDLRKTWELLSQQYTLENDNFKQKILLGEKAVSFDYGRLYRAFEKLSYPDGEAVSRIFDSGVLKGISLEDIKQAGKCMILHNGCLNFFEKVNNPDVSVTVMSCWSGDLTRSALSGGSDMLKVDGNEFSYADGIFTGEVTCQAHQSVIAKVEYFEDMVLKNAKEHGLIPRNVYIGDSVSDLLCLLTADIGIVVGSNKSLIEVGNHYGITFVPLYAAVVEEQIKRLETDAWIWKGGMCGTLYTVTSWTEIHALILGRDLVSKEL
;
A
#
# COMPACT_ATOMS: atom_id res chain seq x y z
N MET A 1 -0.11 -24.05 -7.57
CA MET A 1 -1.31 -23.18 -7.52
C MET A 1 -2.31 -23.45 -8.66
N GLY A 2 -1.93 -23.34 -9.94
CA GLY A 2 -2.89 -23.53 -11.06
C GLY A 2 -3.61 -24.89 -11.06
N LEU A 3 -2.85 -25.98 -10.93
CA LEU A 3 -3.37 -27.36 -10.85
C LEU A 3 -4.17 -27.64 -9.57
N GLU A 4 -3.88 -26.92 -8.48
CA GLU A 4 -4.60 -27.06 -7.21
C GLU A 4 -5.94 -26.32 -7.27
N MET A 5 -5.96 -25.13 -7.88
CA MET A 5 -7.21 -24.44 -8.22
C MET A 5 -8.05 -25.28 -9.20
N ASP A 6 -7.43 -25.91 -10.21
CA ASP A 6 -8.12 -26.85 -11.11
C ASP A 6 -8.81 -27.98 -10.32
N PHE A 7 -8.14 -28.53 -9.31
CA PHE A 7 -8.71 -29.54 -8.45
C PHE A 7 -9.94 -29.02 -7.69
N PHE A 8 -9.88 -27.82 -7.11
CA PHE A 8 -11.03 -27.23 -6.41
C PHE A 8 -12.20 -26.90 -7.35
N TYR A 9 -11.93 -26.30 -8.51
CA TYR A 9 -12.97 -25.95 -9.48
C TYR A 9 -13.58 -27.17 -10.19
N SER A 10 -12.84 -28.28 -10.32
CA SER A 10 -13.33 -29.50 -10.98
C SER A 10 -14.35 -30.30 -10.15
N ARG A 11 -14.49 -30.01 -8.85
CA ARG A 11 -15.43 -30.70 -7.94
C ARG A 11 -16.82 -30.03 -7.86
N GLN A 12 -17.23 -29.33 -8.93
CA GLN A 12 -18.51 -28.64 -9.07
C GLN A 12 -19.72 -29.61 -8.98
N SER A 13 -20.17 -29.88 -7.75
CA SER A 13 -21.55 -30.29 -7.45
C SER A 13 -22.06 -29.41 -6.30
N GLU A 14 -22.89 -28.41 -6.60
CA GLU A 14 -23.77 -27.66 -5.67
C GLU A 14 -23.20 -27.20 -4.31
N GLN A 15 -21.88 -26.96 -4.18
CA GLN A 15 -21.29 -26.44 -2.94
C GLN A 15 -21.21 -24.91 -2.97
N ILE A 16 -21.74 -24.25 -1.93
CA ILE A 16 -21.58 -22.82 -1.70
C ILE A 16 -20.11 -22.56 -1.37
N LEU A 17 -19.34 -22.12 -2.35
CA LEU A 17 -17.95 -21.73 -2.16
C LEU A 17 -17.87 -20.38 -1.43
N ILE A 18 -16.90 -20.22 -0.52
CA ILE A 18 -16.60 -18.92 0.11
C ILE A 18 -15.80 -17.98 -0.79
N LEU A 19 -15.30 -18.51 -1.91
CA LEU A 19 -14.51 -17.82 -2.91
C LEU A 19 -15.15 -17.92 -4.30
N PRO A 20 -14.85 -16.97 -5.19
CA PRO A 20 -14.15 -15.71 -4.94
C PRO A 20 -14.97 -14.69 -4.16
N ILE A 21 -14.34 -13.77 -3.41
CA ILE A 21 -15.06 -12.82 -2.54
C ILE A 21 -15.99 -11.93 -3.36
N TYR A 22 -15.47 -11.23 -4.38
CA TYR A 22 -16.21 -10.19 -5.09
C TYR A 22 -17.47 -10.71 -5.79
N PRO A 23 -17.42 -11.80 -6.59
CA PRO A 23 -18.62 -12.35 -7.23
C PRO A 23 -19.66 -12.93 -6.26
N ASN A 24 -19.27 -13.25 -5.03
CA ASN A 24 -20.18 -13.79 -4.02
C ASN A 24 -20.75 -12.71 -3.07
N LEU A 25 -20.40 -11.43 -3.24
CA LEU A 25 -21.01 -10.33 -2.48
C LEU A 25 -22.46 -10.11 -2.90
N ASP A 26 -23.34 -9.82 -1.94
CA ASP A 26 -24.70 -9.37 -2.26
C ASP A 26 -24.65 -7.93 -2.77
N ALA A 27 -24.65 -7.74 -4.09
CA ALA A 27 -24.56 -6.43 -4.74
C ALA A 27 -25.64 -5.41 -4.31
N LYS A 28 -26.73 -5.86 -3.65
CA LYS A 28 -27.76 -4.97 -3.09
C LYS A 28 -27.50 -4.55 -1.65
N LYS A 29 -26.57 -5.21 -0.95
CA LYS A 29 -26.27 -4.97 0.46
C LYS A 29 -24.81 -4.64 0.73
N GLU A 30 -23.91 -5.07 -0.14
CA GLU A 30 -22.47 -5.08 0.09
C GLU A 30 -21.73 -4.44 -1.08
N ARG A 31 -20.61 -3.79 -0.76
CA ARG A 31 -19.73 -3.18 -1.76
C ARG A 31 -18.28 -3.44 -1.40
N LEU A 32 -17.47 -3.88 -2.37
CA LEU A 32 -16.05 -4.12 -2.15
C LEU A 32 -15.29 -2.78 -2.06
N MET A 33 -14.43 -2.68 -1.06
CA MET A 33 -13.44 -1.61 -0.90
C MET A 33 -12.06 -2.22 -0.76
N LEU A 34 -11.11 -1.79 -1.59
CA LEU A 34 -9.74 -2.25 -1.57
C LEU A 34 -8.81 -1.10 -1.27
N PHE A 35 -7.90 -1.35 -0.32
CA PHE A 35 -6.79 -0.48 -0.01
C PHE A 35 -5.50 -1.27 -0.21
N ALA A 36 -4.50 -0.64 -0.81
CA ALA A 36 -3.19 -1.23 -0.96
C ALA A 36 -2.12 -0.19 -0.65
N ASP A 37 -1.11 -0.55 0.14
CA ASP A 37 0.14 0.21 0.17
C ASP A 37 0.86 0.05 -1.19
N PHE A 38 1.70 1.01 -1.53
CA PHE A 38 2.41 1.02 -2.80
C PHE A 38 3.81 0.41 -2.71
N ASP A 39 4.65 0.92 -1.81
CA ASP A 39 6.06 0.54 -1.75
C ASP A 39 6.21 -0.87 -1.19
N PHE A 40 6.99 -1.73 -1.85
CA PHE A 40 7.19 -3.14 -1.47
C PHE A 40 5.95 -4.04 -1.50
N THR A 41 4.75 -3.47 -1.43
CA THR A 41 3.46 -4.13 -1.61
C THR A 41 3.11 -4.28 -3.10
N CYS A 42 3.16 -3.17 -3.87
CA CYS A 42 2.94 -3.18 -5.32
C CYS A 42 4.25 -3.27 -6.10
N THR A 43 5.33 -2.71 -5.59
CA THR A 43 6.64 -2.58 -6.24
C THR A 43 7.70 -3.45 -5.56
N SER A 44 8.83 -3.71 -6.22
CA SER A 44 10.00 -4.33 -5.58
C SER A 44 11.01 -3.33 -5.00
N VAL A 45 10.82 -2.04 -5.27
CA VAL A 45 11.74 -0.94 -4.91
C VAL A 45 10.93 0.20 -4.29
N ALA A 46 11.52 0.89 -3.31
CA ALA A 46 10.91 2.05 -2.67
C ALA A 46 10.84 3.26 -3.62
N SER A 47 9.70 3.94 -3.62
CA SER A 47 9.47 5.19 -4.37
C SER A 47 10.50 6.27 -4.03
N LEU A 48 10.90 6.34 -2.76
CA LEU A 48 11.91 7.29 -2.28
C LEU A 48 13.25 7.13 -3.02
N GLU A 49 13.71 5.88 -3.22
CA GLU A 49 14.97 5.59 -3.92
C GLU A 49 14.89 6.00 -5.39
N ILE A 50 13.73 5.82 -6.02
CA ILE A 50 13.49 6.26 -7.39
C ILE A 50 13.56 7.79 -7.50
N LEU A 51 12.90 8.52 -6.60
CA LEU A 51 12.91 9.99 -6.60
C LEU A 51 14.33 10.56 -6.44
N ALA A 52 15.15 9.99 -5.55
CA ALA A 52 16.54 10.43 -5.43
C ALA A 52 17.40 10.12 -6.65
N ASN A 53 17.18 8.97 -7.29
CA ASN A 53 17.90 8.64 -8.52
C ASN A 53 17.57 9.63 -9.65
N ILE A 54 16.31 10.04 -9.76
CA ILE A 54 15.91 11.07 -10.73
C ILE A 54 16.66 12.37 -10.47
N GLU A 55 16.71 12.83 -9.21
CA GLU A 55 17.40 14.08 -8.87
C GLU A 55 18.89 14.01 -9.17
N ILE A 56 19.55 12.93 -8.75
CA ILE A 56 20.99 12.73 -8.98
C ILE A 56 21.31 12.74 -10.48
N LEU A 57 20.48 12.11 -11.30
CA LEU A 57 20.66 12.09 -12.76
C LEU A 57 20.35 13.45 -13.40
N SER A 58 19.35 14.17 -12.89
CA SER A 58 18.97 15.50 -13.38
C SER A 58 20.07 16.53 -13.10
N ALA A 59 20.69 16.48 -11.92
CA ALA A 59 21.83 17.32 -11.54
C ALA A 59 23.13 17.02 -12.33
N GLN A 60 23.17 15.93 -13.10
CA GLN A 60 24.31 15.57 -13.96
C GLN A 60 24.10 15.96 -15.43
N LYS A 61 22.88 16.34 -15.85
CA LYS A 61 22.63 16.81 -17.21
C LYS A 61 23.36 18.16 -17.40
N PRO A 62 24.26 18.31 -18.39
CA PRO A 62 24.88 19.60 -18.66
C PRO A 62 23.80 20.59 -19.10
N ASP A 63 23.86 21.83 -18.61
CA ASP A 63 23.03 22.96 -19.03
C ASP A 63 23.15 23.17 -20.55
N GLN A 64 22.30 22.48 -21.33
CA GLN A 64 22.22 22.64 -22.78
C GLN A 64 20.85 23.13 -23.26
N GLN A 65 19.94 23.52 -22.36
CA GLN A 65 18.60 23.97 -22.78
C GLN A 65 18.04 25.25 -22.14
N LEU A 66 18.83 26.06 -21.42
CA LEU A 66 18.34 27.34 -20.90
C LEU A 66 19.31 28.49 -21.17
N GLN A 67 19.37 28.92 -22.43
CA GLN A 67 19.73 30.31 -22.76
C GLN A 67 18.45 31.14 -22.69
N GLY A 68 18.20 31.75 -21.54
CA GLY A 68 17.07 32.64 -21.30
C GLY A 68 17.14 33.17 -19.87
N GLU A 69 17.04 34.48 -19.75
CA GLU A 69 17.54 35.34 -18.68
C GLU A 69 16.90 35.11 -17.29
N ASP A 70 17.68 35.51 -16.27
CA ASP A 70 17.30 35.77 -14.87
C ASP A 70 16.62 34.64 -14.08
N ARG A 71 17.44 33.71 -13.57
CA ARG A 71 17.16 33.13 -12.24
C ARG A 71 18.02 33.83 -11.21
N ASP A 72 17.36 34.54 -10.30
CA ASP A 72 17.92 34.95 -9.01
C ASP A 72 18.70 33.78 -8.38
N GLY A 73 19.89 34.10 -7.86
CA GLY A 73 20.92 33.17 -7.40
C GLY A 73 20.53 32.33 -6.18
N HIS A 74 19.54 31.44 -6.33
CA HIS A 74 19.16 30.46 -5.33
C HIS A 74 19.78 29.09 -5.65
N SER A 75 21.05 28.98 -5.25
CA SER A 75 21.76 27.76 -4.84
C SER A 75 21.46 26.49 -5.65
N GLN A 76 22.12 26.34 -6.80
CA GLN A 76 22.43 25.00 -7.33
C GLN A 76 23.32 24.29 -6.30
N ILE A 77 22.73 23.44 -5.46
CA ILE A 77 23.50 22.51 -4.64
C ILE A 77 24.27 21.61 -5.63
N ALA A 78 25.59 21.51 -5.50
CA ALA A 78 26.37 20.67 -6.40
C ALA A 78 25.88 19.21 -6.29
N SER A 79 25.88 18.44 -7.38
CA SER A 79 25.44 17.02 -7.38
C SER A 79 26.10 16.17 -6.27
N ILE A 80 27.35 16.49 -5.90
CA ILE A 80 28.08 15.85 -4.79
C ILE A 80 27.45 16.18 -3.43
N ASP A 81 26.98 17.40 -3.24
CA ASP A 81 26.36 17.85 -1.99
C ASP A 81 24.92 17.34 -1.88
N LEU A 82 24.20 17.18 -3.00
CA LEU A 82 22.89 16.51 -3.07
C LEU A 82 22.98 15.04 -2.64
N ARG A 83 23.94 14.29 -3.19
CA ARG A 83 24.17 12.89 -2.82
C ARG A 83 24.47 12.74 -1.33
N LYS A 84 25.36 13.57 -0.77
CA LYS A 84 25.68 13.53 0.67
C LYS A 84 24.48 13.87 1.54
N THR A 85 23.71 14.87 1.16
CA THR A 85 22.49 15.27 1.88
C THR A 85 21.48 14.14 1.86
N TRP A 86 21.31 13.49 0.70
CA TRP A 86 20.46 12.32 0.55
C TRP A 86 20.89 11.16 1.43
N GLU A 87 22.18 10.80 1.38
CA GLU A 87 22.75 9.73 2.20
C GLU A 87 22.52 9.99 3.70
N LEU A 88 22.69 11.23 4.14
CA LEU A 88 22.44 11.62 5.53
C LEU A 88 20.96 11.47 5.91
N LEU A 89 20.04 12.00 5.10
CA LEU A 89 18.60 11.94 5.36
C LEU A 89 18.08 10.49 5.34
N SER A 90 18.54 9.67 4.39
CA SER A 90 18.18 8.26 4.29
C SER A 90 18.69 7.44 5.48
N GLN A 91 19.94 7.69 5.93
CA GLN A 91 20.48 7.06 7.14
C GLN A 91 19.70 7.46 8.39
N GLN A 92 19.33 8.74 8.51
CA GLN A 92 18.52 9.22 9.62
C GLN A 92 17.12 8.57 9.60
N TYR A 93 16.45 8.53 8.45
CA TYR A 93 15.15 7.87 8.30
C TYR A 93 15.22 6.40 8.71
N THR A 94 16.25 5.67 8.26
CA THR A 94 16.46 4.27 8.62
C THR A 94 16.67 4.08 10.13
N LEU A 95 17.52 4.91 10.74
CA LEU A 95 17.80 4.86 12.17
C LEU A 95 16.57 5.16 13.02
N GLU A 96 15.74 6.12 12.59
CA GLU A 96 14.51 6.46 13.27
C GLU A 96 13.48 5.33 13.19
N ASN A 97 13.33 4.69 12.03
CA ASN A 97 12.49 3.50 11.88
C ASN A 97 12.95 2.34 12.78
N ASP A 98 14.26 2.09 12.88
CA ASP A 98 14.80 1.07 13.77
C ASP A 98 14.55 1.40 15.25
N ASN A 99 14.76 2.66 15.65
CA ASN A 99 14.49 3.12 17.01
C ASN A 99 13.00 3.04 17.34
N PHE A 100 12.13 3.40 16.39
CA PHE A 100 10.68 3.30 16.52
C PHE A 100 10.27 1.84 16.77
N LYS A 101 10.79 0.90 15.98
CA LYS A 101 10.56 -0.54 16.18
C LYS A 101 10.99 -0.99 17.59
N GLN A 102 12.19 -0.61 18.03
CA GLN A 102 12.67 -0.94 19.37
C GLN A 102 11.72 -0.40 20.45
N LYS A 103 11.24 0.84 20.29
CA LYS A 103 10.28 1.46 21.20
C LYS A 103 8.93 0.75 21.23
N ILE A 104 8.41 0.32 20.08
CA ILE A 104 7.17 -0.46 19.99
C ILE A 104 7.29 -1.80 20.72
N LEU A 105 8.47 -2.40 20.70
CA LEU A 105 8.75 -3.67 21.36
C LEU A 105 9.08 -3.51 22.86
N LEU A 106 9.04 -2.28 23.40
CA LEU A 106 9.22 -2.06 24.83
C LEU A 106 8.01 -2.57 25.62
N GLY A 107 8.25 -3.55 26.48
CA GLY A 107 7.26 -4.11 27.39
C GLY A 107 7.17 -5.62 27.26
N GLU A 108 6.21 -6.20 27.97
CA GLU A 108 6.01 -7.65 27.97
C GLU A 108 5.29 -8.10 26.69
N LYS A 109 5.71 -9.22 26.13
CA LYS A 109 4.99 -9.84 25.01
C LYS A 109 3.57 -10.21 25.43
N ALA A 110 2.57 -9.84 24.62
CA ALA A 110 1.18 -10.15 24.91
C ALA A 110 0.92 -11.67 24.82
N VAL A 111 0.11 -12.19 25.75
CA VAL A 111 -0.29 -13.61 25.78
C VAL A 111 -1.39 -13.90 24.75
N SER A 112 -2.21 -12.91 24.45
CA SER A 112 -3.28 -12.93 23.45
C SER A 112 -3.29 -11.62 22.67
N PHE A 113 -4.01 -11.59 21.55
CA PHE A 113 -4.14 -10.38 20.73
C PHE A 113 -4.62 -9.17 21.56
N ASP A 114 -3.87 -8.07 21.50
CA ASP A 114 -4.14 -6.83 22.23
C ASP A 114 -4.03 -5.61 21.30
N TYR A 115 -5.12 -5.33 20.58
CA TYR A 115 -5.23 -4.17 19.69
C TYR A 115 -5.09 -2.84 20.43
N GLY A 116 -5.70 -2.72 21.62
CA GLY A 116 -5.72 -1.47 22.36
C GLY A 116 -4.34 -1.04 22.83
N ARG A 117 -3.50 -1.98 23.28
CA ARG A 117 -2.11 -1.70 23.64
C ARG A 117 -1.26 -1.38 22.41
N LEU A 118 -1.46 -2.10 21.30
CA LEU A 118 -0.78 -1.82 20.04
C LEU A 118 -1.08 -0.41 19.53
N TYR A 119 -2.36 -0.04 19.45
CA TYR A 119 -2.80 1.28 19.02
C TYR A 119 -2.16 2.38 19.88
N ARG A 120 -2.21 2.25 21.22
CA ARG A 120 -1.59 3.23 22.13
C ARG A 120 -0.06 3.31 21.98
N ALA A 121 0.60 2.21 21.61
CA ALA A 121 2.03 2.24 21.33
C ALA A 121 2.33 3.08 20.09
N PHE A 122 1.57 2.89 19.01
CA PHE A 122 1.64 3.72 17.80
C PHE A 122 1.29 5.18 18.07
N GLU A 123 0.21 5.45 18.81
CA GLU A 123 -0.24 6.81 19.14
C GLU A 123 0.85 7.60 19.86
N LYS A 124 1.51 7.00 20.86
CA LYS A 124 2.62 7.62 21.60
C LYS A 124 3.86 7.89 20.74
N LEU A 125 4.02 7.15 19.65
CA LEU A 125 5.17 7.23 18.77
C LEU A 125 4.86 7.95 17.44
N SER A 126 3.62 8.38 17.24
CA SER A 126 3.14 8.99 15.97
C SER A 126 3.72 10.38 15.70
N TYR A 127 4.08 11.13 16.74
CA TYR A 127 4.61 12.49 16.62
C TYR A 127 5.95 12.57 15.81
N PRO A 128 6.95 11.68 16.03
CA PRO A 128 8.17 11.69 15.23
C PRO A 128 8.07 11.09 13.81
N ASP A 129 7.10 10.21 13.51
CA ASP A 129 7.06 9.48 12.22
C ASP A 129 6.70 10.39 11.03
N GLY A 130 5.75 11.33 11.22
CA GLY A 130 5.35 12.28 10.17
C GLY A 130 6.41 13.35 9.86
N GLU A 131 7.27 13.67 10.84
CA GLU A 131 8.36 14.62 10.64
C GLU A 131 9.45 14.06 9.72
N ALA A 132 9.62 12.74 9.64
CA ALA A 132 10.72 12.15 8.86
C ALA A 132 10.56 12.34 7.35
N VAL A 133 9.36 12.14 6.85
CA VAL A 133 9.02 12.41 5.45
C VAL A 133 9.01 13.91 5.18
N SER A 134 8.44 14.71 6.09
CA SER A 134 8.42 16.18 5.97
C SER A 134 9.83 16.76 5.87
N ARG A 135 10.79 16.27 6.68
CA ARG A 135 12.21 16.71 6.62
C ARG A 135 12.85 16.47 5.26
N ILE A 136 12.48 15.42 4.54
CA ILE A 136 13.00 15.18 3.18
C ILE A 136 12.49 16.27 2.24
N PHE A 137 11.20 16.62 2.29
CA PHE A 137 10.65 17.71 1.49
C PHE A 137 11.22 19.07 1.90
N ASP A 138 11.27 19.36 3.20
CA ASP A 138 11.75 20.62 3.77
C ASP A 138 13.25 20.86 3.48
N SER A 139 14.03 19.79 3.32
CA SER A 139 15.44 19.89 2.92
C SER A 139 15.62 20.47 1.51
N GLY A 140 14.57 20.45 0.69
CA GLY A 140 14.62 20.85 -0.71
C GLY A 140 15.40 19.89 -1.60
N VAL A 141 15.83 18.72 -1.11
CA VAL A 141 16.64 17.77 -1.88
C VAL A 141 15.92 17.23 -3.12
N LEU A 142 14.59 17.27 -3.15
CA LEU A 142 13.79 16.86 -4.31
C LEU A 142 13.39 18.04 -5.21
N LYS A 143 13.67 19.29 -4.82
CA LYS A 143 13.29 20.48 -5.59
C LYS A 143 14.07 20.50 -6.91
N GLY A 144 13.37 20.71 -8.03
CA GLY A 144 13.98 20.74 -9.35
C GLY A 144 13.70 19.48 -10.20
N ILE A 145 13.16 18.42 -9.60
CA ILE A 145 12.74 17.23 -10.34
C ILE A 145 11.63 17.59 -11.34
N SER A 146 11.76 17.12 -12.58
CA SER A 146 10.74 17.26 -13.62
C SER A 146 9.59 16.28 -13.43
N LEU A 147 8.35 16.75 -13.63
CA LEU A 147 7.16 15.91 -13.69
C LEU A 147 7.28 14.81 -14.76
N GLU A 148 7.92 15.12 -15.89
CA GLU A 148 8.11 14.14 -16.96
C GLU A 148 9.10 13.06 -16.55
N ASP A 149 10.18 13.42 -15.86
CA ASP A 149 11.14 12.44 -15.34
C ASP A 149 10.48 11.55 -14.26
N ILE A 150 9.62 12.11 -13.39
CA ILE A 150 8.81 11.33 -12.43
C ILE A 150 7.90 10.35 -13.16
N LYS A 151 7.16 10.81 -14.18
CA LYS A 151 6.25 9.96 -14.95
C LYS A 151 7.01 8.85 -15.66
N GLN A 152 8.14 9.18 -16.31
CA GLN A 152 8.95 8.21 -17.02
C GLN A 152 9.54 7.17 -16.06
N ALA A 153 10.03 7.59 -14.90
CA ALA A 153 10.52 6.67 -13.88
C ALA A 153 9.41 5.74 -13.37
N GLY A 154 8.21 6.28 -13.12
CA GLY A 154 7.03 5.50 -12.74
C GLY A 154 6.72 4.38 -13.73
N LYS A 155 6.66 4.69 -15.03
CA LYS A 155 6.42 3.69 -16.10
C LYS A 155 7.48 2.59 -16.15
N CYS A 156 8.69 2.87 -15.66
CA CYS A 156 9.79 1.91 -15.62
C CYS A 156 9.89 1.16 -14.28
N MET A 157 9.00 1.44 -13.31
CA MET A 157 9.01 0.73 -12.03
C MET A 157 8.64 -0.73 -12.22
N ILE A 158 9.40 -1.61 -11.54
CA ILE A 158 9.13 -3.03 -11.53
C ILE A 158 8.04 -3.31 -10.50
N LEU A 159 6.85 -3.61 -11.00
CA LEU A 159 5.72 -4.08 -10.19
C LEU A 159 5.85 -5.58 -9.90
N HIS A 160 5.32 -6.00 -8.76
CA HIS A 160 5.19 -7.42 -8.46
C HIS A 160 4.29 -8.11 -9.49
N ASN A 161 4.66 -9.34 -9.85
CA ASN A 161 3.93 -10.11 -10.85
C ASN A 161 2.46 -10.27 -10.43
N GLY A 162 1.54 -9.92 -11.35
CA GLY A 162 0.09 -9.98 -11.13
C GLY A 162 -0.52 -8.71 -10.53
N CYS A 163 0.28 -7.77 -10.00
CA CYS A 163 -0.23 -6.55 -9.35
C CYS A 163 -1.01 -5.66 -10.33
N LEU A 164 -0.41 -5.30 -11.47
CA LEU A 164 -1.07 -4.44 -12.46
C LEU A 164 -2.35 -5.09 -13.03
N ASN A 165 -2.26 -6.36 -13.42
CA ASN A 165 -3.41 -7.13 -13.91
C ASN A 165 -4.54 -7.21 -12.87
N PHE A 166 -4.20 -7.32 -11.58
CA PHE A 166 -5.22 -7.30 -10.53
C PHE A 166 -5.96 -5.96 -10.50
N PHE A 167 -5.22 -4.84 -10.50
CA PHE A 167 -5.83 -3.50 -10.46
C PHE A 167 -6.67 -3.21 -11.71
N GLU A 168 -6.21 -3.61 -12.89
CA GLU A 168 -6.99 -3.53 -14.14
C GLU A 168 -8.34 -4.23 -14.02
N LYS A 169 -8.34 -5.45 -13.47
CA LYS A 169 -9.53 -6.31 -13.41
C LYS A 169 -10.52 -5.87 -12.34
N VAL A 170 -10.01 -5.34 -11.23
CA VAL A 170 -10.85 -4.90 -10.11
C VAL A 170 -11.32 -3.45 -10.24
N ASN A 171 -10.76 -2.69 -11.19
CA ASN A 171 -11.21 -1.34 -11.52
C ASN A 171 -12.59 -1.39 -12.21
N ASN A 172 -13.64 -1.48 -11.38
CA ASN A 172 -15.04 -1.55 -11.78
C ASN A 172 -15.81 -0.45 -11.03
N PRO A 173 -16.82 0.20 -11.64
CA PRO A 173 -17.69 1.18 -10.96
C PRO A 173 -18.32 0.69 -9.64
N ASP A 174 -18.42 -0.62 -9.44
CA ASP A 174 -18.98 -1.25 -8.24
C ASP A 174 -17.94 -1.55 -7.14
N VAL A 175 -16.67 -1.26 -7.40
CA VAL A 175 -15.57 -1.43 -6.45
C VAL A 175 -14.91 -0.09 -6.18
N SER A 176 -14.50 0.13 -4.92
CA SER A 176 -13.71 1.32 -4.57
C SER A 176 -12.27 0.87 -4.33
N VAL A 177 -11.32 1.37 -5.10
CA VAL A 177 -9.90 1.02 -4.99
C VAL A 177 -9.11 2.26 -4.64
N THR A 178 -8.31 2.20 -3.58
CA THR A 178 -7.37 3.26 -3.19
C THR A 178 -5.98 2.67 -2.99
N VAL A 179 -4.98 3.25 -3.66
CA VAL A 179 -3.57 2.93 -3.41
C VAL A 179 -2.95 4.04 -2.56
N MET A 180 -2.31 3.68 -1.46
CA MET A 180 -1.68 4.61 -0.53
C MET A 180 -0.17 4.65 -0.78
N SER A 181 0.39 5.85 -0.88
CA SER A 181 1.80 6.08 -1.19
C SER A 181 2.34 7.25 -0.37
N CYS A 182 3.37 7.02 0.44
CA CYS A 182 3.91 8.04 1.32
C CYS A 182 4.79 9.09 0.60
N TRP A 183 5.07 8.94 -0.70
CA TRP A 183 6.11 9.74 -1.38
C TRP A 183 5.61 10.61 -2.53
N SER A 184 4.94 10.05 -3.53
CA SER A 184 4.51 10.83 -4.70
C SER A 184 3.29 10.20 -5.36
N GLY A 185 2.20 10.98 -5.41
CA GLY A 185 0.99 10.59 -6.13
C GLY A 185 1.25 10.40 -7.62
N ASP A 186 2.02 11.29 -8.24
CA ASP A 186 2.34 11.23 -9.67
C ASP A 186 3.19 10.02 -10.05
N LEU A 187 4.19 9.67 -9.22
CA LEU A 187 4.99 8.48 -9.45
C LEU A 187 4.12 7.21 -9.39
N THR A 188 3.32 7.09 -8.33
CA THR A 188 2.43 5.94 -8.11
C THR A 188 1.38 5.82 -9.22
N ARG A 189 0.72 6.92 -9.59
CA ARG A 189 -0.22 6.94 -10.73
C ARG A 189 0.49 6.53 -12.01
N SER A 190 1.69 7.04 -12.27
CA SER A 190 2.42 6.68 -13.49
C SER A 190 2.86 5.22 -13.52
N ALA A 191 3.27 4.64 -12.39
CA ALA A 191 3.60 3.23 -12.30
C ALA A 191 2.38 2.32 -12.52
N LEU A 192 1.21 2.74 -12.04
CA LEU A 192 -0.04 2.01 -12.19
C LEU A 192 -0.84 2.40 -13.46
N SER A 193 -0.36 3.38 -14.24
CA SER A 193 -1.07 3.93 -15.41
C SER A 193 -1.25 2.95 -16.56
N GLY A 194 -0.49 1.84 -16.57
CA GLY A 194 -0.80 0.70 -17.43
C GLY A 194 -2.17 0.06 -17.12
N GLY A 195 -2.75 0.36 -15.95
CA GLY A 195 -3.93 -0.30 -15.40
C GLY A 195 -5.17 0.56 -15.12
N SER A 196 -5.19 1.83 -15.54
CA SER A 196 -6.32 2.78 -15.61
C SER A 196 -6.03 4.14 -14.96
N ASP A 197 -6.33 5.23 -15.67
CA ASP A 197 -6.29 6.62 -15.15
C ASP A 197 -7.29 6.87 -13.99
N MET A 198 -8.09 5.86 -13.61
CA MET A 198 -9.17 6.00 -12.62
C MET A 198 -8.81 5.49 -11.21
N LEU A 199 -7.64 4.88 -11.01
CA LEU A 199 -7.26 4.42 -9.66
C LEU A 199 -7.03 5.61 -8.74
N LYS A 200 -7.75 5.64 -7.62
CA LYS A 200 -7.55 6.65 -6.60
C LYS A 200 -6.20 6.40 -5.92
N VAL A 201 -5.36 7.42 -5.87
CA VAL A 201 -4.08 7.39 -5.15
C VAL A 201 -4.15 8.39 -4.01
N ASP A 202 -3.88 7.94 -2.79
CA ASP A 202 -3.58 8.78 -1.63
C ASP A 202 -2.07 8.96 -1.56
N GLY A 203 -1.56 10.07 -2.10
CA GLY A 203 -0.14 10.34 -2.22
C GLY A 203 0.19 11.82 -2.06
N ASN A 204 1.47 12.15 -1.87
CA ASN A 204 1.86 13.56 -1.82
C ASN A 204 1.70 14.17 -3.22
N GLU A 205 1.01 15.31 -3.29
CA GLU A 205 0.77 16.05 -4.52
C GLU A 205 1.71 17.24 -4.61
N PHE A 206 2.47 17.33 -5.69
CA PHE A 206 3.51 18.33 -5.85
C PHE A 206 3.02 19.57 -6.61
N SER A 207 3.54 20.73 -6.23
CA SER A 207 3.37 21.99 -6.95
C SER A 207 4.44 22.12 -8.04
N TYR A 208 4.04 22.45 -9.27
CA TYR A 208 4.94 22.53 -10.42
C TYR A 208 4.93 23.93 -11.04
N ALA A 209 6.11 24.44 -11.37
CA ALA A 209 6.31 25.62 -12.22
C ALA A 209 7.02 25.18 -13.50
N ASP A 210 6.40 25.39 -14.66
CA ASP A 210 6.90 24.94 -15.97
C ASP A 210 7.26 23.43 -16.00
N GLY A 211 6.49 22.61 -15.29
CA GLY A 211 6.71 21.17 -15.20
C GLY A 211 7.83 20.74 -14.23
N ILE A 212 8.41 21.69 -13.48
CA ILE A 212 9.47 21.44 -12.51
C ILE A 212 8.92 21.58 -11.08
N PHE A 213 9.21 20.60 -10.23
CA PHE A 213 8.76 20.60 -8.83
C PHE A 213 9.37 21.79 -8.08
N THR A 214 8.51 22.63 -7.49
CA THR A 214 8.91 23.88 -6.82
C THR A 214 9.51 23.64 -5.43
N GLY A 215 9.34 22.43 -4.88
CA GLY A 215 9.62 22.09 -3.49
C GLY A 215 8.37 22.13 -2.59
N GLU A 216 7.23 22.63 -3.09
CA GLU A 216 5.99 22.75 -2.32
C GLU A 216 5.07 21.53 -2.53
N VAL A 217 4.71 20.86 -1.42
CA VAL A 217 3.72 19.78 -1.40
C VAL A 217 2.33 20.37 -1.13
N THR A 218 1.44 20.31 -2.12
CA THR A 218 0.08 20.88 -2.08
C THR A 218 -0.91 20.04 -1.29
N CYS A 219 -0.70 18.72 -1.25
CA CYS A 219 -1.45 17.79 -0.43
C CYS A 219 -0.49 16.76 0.14
N GLN A 220 -0.55 16.54 1.45
CA GLN A 220 0.24 15.52 2.12
C GLN A 220 -0.54 14.21 2.18
N ALA A 221 0.13 13.10 1.87
CA ALA A 221 -0.39 11.76 2.08
C ALA A 221 -0.55 11.46 3.57
N HIS A 222 -1.33 10.44 3.89
CA HIS A 222 -1.40 9.89 5.23
C HIS A 222 -0.14 9.03 5.48
N GLN A 223 0.89 9.65 6.05
CA GLN A 223 2.23 9.07 6.13
C GLN A 223 2.48 8.26 7.39
N SER A 224 1.87 8.61 8.52
CA SER A 224 2.04 7.89 9.79
C SER A 224 1.07 6.72 9.93
N VAL A 225 1.39 5.75 10.78
CA VAL A 225 0.53 4.58 11.03
C VAL A 225 -0.87 4.99 11.51
N ILE A 226 -0.93 6.03 12.36
CA ILE A 226 -2.18 6.59 12.87
C ILE A 226 -2.94 7.32 11.76
N ALA A 227 -2.27 8.19 11.01
CA ALA A 227 -2.91 8.91 9.91
C ALA A 227 -3.47 7.95 8.85
N LYS A 228 -2.74 6.86 8.54
CA LYS A 228 -3.19 5.83 7.59
C LYS A 228 -4.48 5.15 8.05
N VAL A 229 -4.55 4.72 9.32
CA VAL A 229 -5.74 4.02 9.83
C VAL A 229 -6.93 4.96 9.99
N GLU A 230 -6.71 6.21 10.42
CA GLU A 230 -7.76 7.24 10.50
C GLU A 230 -8.35 7.51 9.11
N TYR A 231 -7.50 7.70 8.10
CA TYR A 231 -7.96 7.86 6.72
C TYR A 231 -8.72 6.65 6.20
N PHE A 232 -8.22 5.44 6.46
CA PHE A 232 -8.90 4.20 6.08
C PHE A 232 -10.30 4.12 6.70
N GLU A 233 -10.43 4.34 8.02
CA GLU A 233 -11.70 4.33 8.73
C GLU A 233 -12.68 5.40 8.21
N ASP A 234 -12.18 6.61 7.96
CA ASP A 234 -12.96 7.71 7.39
C ASP A 234 -13.48 7.38 5.99
N MET A 235 -12.65 6.75 5.15
CA MET A 235 -13.05 6.33 3.80
C MET A 235 -14.08 5.20 3.83
N VAL A 236 -13.93 4.23 4.72
CA VAL A 236 -14.92 3.16 4.93
C VAL A 236 -16.25 3.75 5.40
N LEU A 237 -16.22 4.66 6.37
CA LEU A 237 -17.41 5.33 6.89
C LEU A 237 -18.10 6.21 5.84
N LYS A 238 -17.31 6.95 5.06
CA LYS A 238 -17.81 7.79 3.96
C LYS A 238 -18.52 6.95 2.90
N ASN A 239 -17.90 5.84 2.48
CA ASN A 239 -18.48 4.95 1.48
C ASN A 239 -19.81 4.34 1.94
N ALA A 240 -19.86 3.89 3.20
CA ALA A 240 -21.09 3.36 3.79
C ALA A 240 -22.23 4.39 3.79
N LYS A 241 -21.92 5.66 4.09
CA LYS A 241 -22.90 6.76 4.08
C LYS A 241 -23.35 7.14 2.67
N GLU A 242 -22.43 7.20 1.70
CA GLU A 242 -22.71 7.63 0.32
C GLU A 242 -23.56 6.61 -0.43
N HIS A 243 -23.33 5.31 -0.21
CA HIS A 243 -24.00 4.25 -0.96
C HIS A 243 -25.12 3.54 -0.17
N GLY A 244 -25.15 3.67 1.16
CA GLY A 244 -26.09 2.93 2.01
C GLY A 244 -25.86 1.41 2.01
N LEU A 245 -24.68 0.96 1.59
CA LEU A 245 -24.25 -0.44 1.52
C LEU A 245 -23.20 -0.74 2.59
N ILE A 246 -23.11 -2.00 3.00
CA ILE A 246 -22.09 -2.50 3.93
C ILE A 246 -20.76 -2.59 3.16
N PRO A 247 -19.73 -1.81 3.52
CA PRO A 247 -18.44 -1.92 2.88
C PRO A 247 -17.75 -3.22 3.32
N ARG A 248 -17.35 -4.04 2.36
CA ARG A 248 -16.47 -5.18 2.55
C ARG A 248 -15.06 -4.75 2.21
N ASN A 249 -14.25 -4.51 3.22
CA ASN A 249 -12.97 -3.84 3.06
C ASN A 249 -11.80 -4.83 3.18
N VAL A 250 -10.85 -4.72 2.25
CA VAL A 250 -9.60 -5.48 2.25
C VAL A 250 -8.46 -4.48 2.26
N TYR A 251 -7.48 -4.69 3.14
CA TYR A 251 -6.25 -3.93 3.13
C TYR A 251 -5.08 -4.84 2.78
N ILE A 252 -4.23 -4.39 1.85
CA ILE A 252 -3.05 -5.10 1.38
C ILE A 252 -1.83 -4.25 1.72
N GLY A 253 -0.88 -4.79 2.46
CA GLY A 253 0.34 -4.08 2.85
C GLY A 253 1.49 -5.04 3.11
N ASP A 254 2.68 -4.54 3.43
CA ASP A 254 3.86 -5.36 3.67
C ASP A 254 4.59 -4.99 4.97
N SER A 255 4.28 -3.84 5.57
CA SER A 255 5.15 -3.22 6.56
C SER A 255 4.48 -2.99 7.92
N VAL A 256 5.29 -2.62 8.93
CA VAL A 256 4.79 -2.18 10.25
C VAL A 256 3.90 -0.94 10.12
N SER A 257 4.13 -0.10 9.10
CA SER A 257 3.36 1.13 8.90
C SER A 257 1.91 0.87 8.49
N ASP A 258 1.62 -0.34 8.00
CA ASP A 258 0.30 -0.76 7.57
C ASP A 258 -0.45 -1.57 8.63
N LEU A 259 0.22 -1.88 9.75
CA LEU A 259 -0.25 -2.88 10.70
C LEU A 259 -1.63 -2.56 11.29
N LEU A 260 -1.91 -1.28 11.59
CA LEU A 260 -3.22 -0.89 12.10
C LEU A 260 -4.29 -1.05 11.02
N CYS A 261 -4.06 -0.58 9.80
CA CYS A 261 -5.00 -0.74 8.69
C CYS A 261 -5.27 -2.22 8.37
N LEU A 262 -4.22 -3.05 8.35
CA LEU A 262 -4.29 -4.49 8.16
C LEU A 262 -5.20 -5.17 9.21
N LEU A 263 -5.12 -4.75 10.47
CA LEU A 263 -5.91 -5.32 11.56
C LEU A 263 -7.33 -4.77 11.62
N THR A 264 -7.53 -3.50 11.23
CA THR A 264 -8.85 -2.86 11.22
C THR A 264 -9.70 -3.38 10.05
N ALA A 265 -9.08 -3.76 8.94
CA ALA A 265 -9.79 -4.28 7.79
C ALA A 265 -10.51 -5.61 8.06
N ASP A 266 -11.60 -5.88 7.35
CA ASP A 266 -12.31 -7.18 7.39
C ASP A 266 -11.37 -8.31 6.98
N ILE A 267 -10.46 -8.02 6.03
CA ILE A 267 -9.43 -8.94 5.57
C ILE A 267 -8.12 -8.15 5.41
N GLY A 268 -7.16 -8.40 6.31
CA GLY A 268 -5.79 -7.90 6.21
C GLY A 268 -4.87 -8.89 5.51
N ILE A 269 -4.28 -8.48 4.39
CA ILE A 269 -3.36 -9.29 3.58
C ILE A 269 -1.96 -8.70 3.62
N VAL A 270 -1.00 -9.51 4.05
CA VAL A 270 0.41 -9.18 4.13
C VAL A 270 1.16 -9.77 2.93
N VAL A 271 1.75 -8.91 2.12
CA VAL A 271 2.60 -9.31 0.98
C VAL A 271 4.03 -9.55 1.45
N GLY A 272 4.58 -10.70 1.10
CA GLY A 272 5.97 -11.02 1.39
C GLY A 272 6.21 -11.48 2.83
N SER A 273 7.42 -11.21 3.34
CA SER A 273 7.88 -11.73 4.64
C SER A 273 8.71 -10.70 5.40
N ASN A 274 8.08 -9.56 5.71
CA ASN A 274 8.73 -8.51 6.49
C ASN A 274 8.94 -8.97 7.95
N LYS A 275 10.21 -9.21 8.31
CA LYS A 275 10.58 -9.70 9.65
C LYS A 275 10.16 -8.73 10.75
N SER A 276 10.28 -7.42 10.51
CA SER A 276 9.91 -6.40 11.49
C SER A 276 8.40 -6.40 11.75
N LEU A 277 7.58 -6.53 10.70
CA LEU A 277 6.13 -6.69 10.82
C LEU A 277 5.78 -7.93 11.64
N ILE A 278 6.40 -9.06 11.34
CA ILE A 278 6.17 -10.32 12.05
C ILE A 278 6.59 -10.23 13.52
N GLU A 279 7.75 -9.63 13.82
CA GLU A 279 8.25 -9.44 15.18
C GLU A 279 7.34 -8.54 16.00
N VAL A 280 6.95 -7.38 15.46
CA VAL A 280 5.99 -6.48 16.10
C VAL A 280 4.66 -7.18 16.27
N GLY A 281 4.11 -7.81 15.23
CA GLY A 281 2.81 -8.45 15.33
C GLY A 281 2.77 -9.56 16.38
N ASN A 282 3.79 -10.43 16.40
CA ASN A 282 3.92 -11.47 17.41
C ASN A 282 4.04 -10.89 18.83
N HIS A 283 4.68 -9.74 19.00
CA HIS A 283 4.78 -9.08 20.31
C HIS A 283 3.40 -8.72 20.88
N TYR A 284 2.43 -8.40 20.01
CA TYR A 284 1.07 -8.01 20.37
C TYR A 284 0.04 -9.13 20.18
N GLY A 285 0.49 -10.38 20.02
CA GLY A 285 -0.39 -11.55 19.93
C GLY A 285 -1.10 -11.73 18.59
N ILE A 286 -0.56 -11.13 17.51
CA ILE A 286 -1.10 -11.28 16.15
C ILE A 286 -0.60 -12.59 15.54
N THR A 287 -1.48 -13.29 14.84
CA THR A 287 -1.18 -14.53 14.13
C THR A 287 -1.10 -14.28 12.63
N PHE A 288 -0.02 -14.75 12.01
CA PHE A 288 0.16 -14.69 10.56
C PHE A 288 -0.09 -16.08 9.96
N VAL A 289 -1.07 -16.17 9.06
CA VAL A 289 -1.50 -17.44 8.47
C VAL A 289 -1.37 -17.37 6.95
N PRO A 290 -0.75 -18.36 6.28
CA PRO A 290 -0.75 -18.42 4.82
C PRO A 290 -2.18 -18.37 4.27
N LEU A 291 -2.45 -17.44 3.35
CA LEU A 291 -3.80 -17.18 2.86
C LEU A 291 -4.47 -18.44 2.31
N TYR A 292 -3.74 -19.22 1.51
CA TYR A 292 -4.26 -20.48 0.97
C TYR A 292 -4.68 -21.47 2.06
N ALA A 293 -3.88 -21.64 3.11
CA ALA A 293 -4.20 -22.54 4.20
C ALA A 293 -5.46 -22.09 4.94
N ALA A 294 -5.57 -20.79 5.22
CA ALA A 294 -6.76 -20.21 5.84
C ALA A 294 -8.01 -20.42 4.97
N VAL A 295 -7.93 -20.14 3.66
CA VAL A 295 -9.04 -20.37 2.72
C VAL A 295 -9.55 -21.81 2.77
N VAL A 296 -8.63 -22.79 2.78
CA VAL A 296 -9.01 -24.22 2.83
C VAL A 296 -9.72 -24.54 4.14
N GLU A 297 -9.19 -24.08 5.28
CA GLU A 297 -9.83 -24.27 6.59
C GLU A 297 -11.22 -23.63 6.64
N GLU A 298 -11.36 -22.41 6.12
CA GLU A 298 -12.63 -21.71 6.11
C GLU A 298 -13.64 -22.34 5.15
N GLN A 299 -13.20 -22.87 4.00
CA GLN A 299 -14.07 -23.62 3.09
C GLN A 299 -14.56 -24.93 3.73
N ILE A 300 -13.73 -25.61 4.54
CA ILE A 300 -14.15 -26.79 5.28
C ILE A 300 -15.21 -26.41 6.33
N LYS A 301 -14.99 -25.34 7.11
CA LYS A 301 -15.96 -24.85 8.10
C LYS A 301 -17.29 -24.44 7.47
N ARG A 302 -17.29 -23.90 6.24
CA ARG A 302 -18.50 -23.59 5.45
C ARG A 302 -19.35 -24.82 5.15
N LEU A 303 -18.69 -25.94 4.86
CA LEU A 303 -19.38 -27.20 4.61
C LEU A 303 -20.03 -27.77 5.89
N GLU A 304 -19.50 -27.40 7.04
CA GLU A 304 -19.99 -27.82 8.35
C GLU A 304 -21.02 -26.83 8.94
N THR A 305 -20.97 -25.54 8.57
CA THR A 305 -21.79 -24.46 9.13
C THR A 305 -22.12 -23.36 8.09
N ASP A 306 -23.35 -22.83 8.13
CA ASP A 306 -23.83 -21.75 7.22
C ASP A 306 -23.33 -20.33 7.59
N ALA A 307 -22.40 -20.19 8.52
CA ALA A 307 -21.94 -18.88 8.98
C ALA A 307 -21.06 -18.16 7.93
N TRP A 308 -21.03 -16.82 7.96
CA TRP A 308 -19.99 -16.05 7.29
C TRP A 308 -18.68 -16.19 8.07
N ILE A 309 -17.59 -16.45 7.35
CA ILE A 309 -16.44 -17.17 7.93
C ILE A 309 -15.20 -16.32 8.15
N TRP A 310 -15.04 -15.25 7.35
CA TRP A 310 -13.97 -14.28 7.61
C TRP A 310 -14.30 -13.56 8.91
N LYS A 311 -13.57 -13.92 9.97
CA LYS A 311 -13.58 -13.21 11.25
C LYS A 311 -13.13 -11.80 10.91
N GLY A 312 -14.06 -10.86 10.86
CA GLY A 312 -13.82 -9.50 10.38
C GLY A 312 -12.75 -8.75 11.20
N GLY A 313 -12.71 -7.44 11.02
CA GLY A 313 -11.69 -6.58 11.64
C GLY A 313 -11.48 -6.84 13.14
N MET A 314 -10.23 -6.68 13.56
CA MET A 314 -9.78 -6.81 14.96
C MET A 314 -9.83 -8.24 15.53
N CYS A 315 -9.72 -9.27 14.70
CA CYS A 315 -9.61 -10.66 15.16
C CYS A 315 -8.17 -11.12 15.47
N GLY A 316 -7.17 -10.27 15.19
CA GLY A 316 -5.74 -10.56 15.43
C GLY A 316 -5.13 -11.58 14.46
N THR A 317 -5.80 -11.89 13.36
CA THR A 317 -5.29 -12.77 12.29
C THR A 317 -5.01 -11.97 11.04
N LEU A 318 -3.82 -12.11 10.48
CA LEU A 318 -3.43 -11.52 9.19
C LEU A 318 -3.04 -12.63 8.22
N TYR A 319 -3.41 -12.46 6.95
CA TYR A 319 -3.18 -13.47 5.93
C TYR A 319 -1.92 -13.15 5.12
N THR A 320 -0.98 -14.07 5.03
CA THR A 320 0.26 -13.87 4.28
C THR A 320 0.15 -14.44 2.88
N VAL A 321 0.72 -13.71 1.91
CA VAL A 321 0.84 -14.13 0.51
C VAL A 321 2.25 -13.90 0.00
N THR A 322 2.63 -14.69 -1.00
CA THR A 322 3.91 -14.56 -1.70
C THR A 322 3.77 -13.89 -3.06
N SER A 323 2.54 -13.76 -3.58
CA SER A 323 2.27 -13.15 -4.88
C SER A 323 0.87 -12.55 -4.96
N TRP A 324 0.69 -11.57 -5.86
CA TRP A 324 -0.61 -10.98 -6.18
C TRP A 324 -1.57 -11.98 -6.84
N THR A 325 -1.07 -13.08 -7.39
CA THR A 325 -1.91 -14.16 -7.92
C THR A 325 -2.80 -14.79 -6.83
N GLU A 326 -2.31 -14.90 -5.59
CA GLU A 326 -3.09 -15.41 -4.46
C GLU A 326 -4.22 -14.43 -4.10
N ILE A 327 -3.90 -13.13 -4.10
CA ILE A 327 -4.86 -12.05 -3.86
C ILE A 327 -5.94 -12.04 -4.95
N HIS A 328 -5.53 -12.14 -6.22
CA HIS A 328 -6.42 -12.23 -7.36
C HIS A 328 -7.36 -13.43 -7.21
N ALA A 329 -6.83 -14.62 -6.94
CA ALA A 329 -7.62 -15.84 -6.77
C ALA A 329 -8.63 -15.72 -5.62
N LEU A 330 -8.26 -15.06 -4.52
CA LEU A 330 -9.14 -14.81 -3.39
C LEU A 330 -10.28 -13.86 -3.75
N ILE A 331 -9.96 -12.71 -4.34
CA ILE A 331 -10.91 -11.61 -4.49
C ILE A 331 -11.74 -11.78 -5.76
N LEU A 332 -11.11 -12.04 -6.90
CA LEU A 332 -11.74 -12.09 -8.22
C LEU A 332 -12.00 -13.51 -8.69
N GLY A 333 -11.22 -14.48 -8.23
CA GLY A 333 -11.33 -15.88 -8.60
C GLY A 333 -10.43 -16.25 -9.77
N ARG A 334 -10.87 -17.20 -10.60
CA ARG A 334 -10.20 -17.46 -11.87
C ARG A 334 -10.62 -16.38 -12.87
N ASP A 335 -9.66 -15.83 -13.60
CA ASP A 335 -9.94 -15.30 -14.94
C ASP A 335 -10.58 -16.45 -15.74
N LEU A 336 -11.91 -16.55 -15.73
CA LEU A 336 -12.62 -17.18 -16.82
C LEU A 336 -12.40 -16.22 -17.97
N VAL A 337 -11.30 -16.43 -18.69
CA VAL A 337 -11.14 -16.00 -20.08
C VAL A 337 -12.52 -16.17 -20.69
N SER A 338 -13.13 -15.06 -21.11
CA SER A 338 -14.31 -15.07 -21.95
C SER A 338 -14.09 -16.14 -22.98
N LYS A 339 -14.94 -17.18 -22.97
CA LYS A 339 -15.04 -18.10 -24.09
C LYS A 339 -15.41 -17.25 -25.30
N GLU A 340 -14.43 -16.76 -26.01
CA GLU A 340 -14.57 -16.52 -27.44
C GLU A 340 -14.82 -17.90 -28.04
N LEU A 341 -16.07 -18.09 -28.45
CA LEU A 341 -16.55 -19.16 -29.29
C LEU A 341 -16.03 -18.95 -30.71
#